data_AF-A0A3N1K7X2-F1
#
_entry.id   AF-A0A3N1K7X2-F1
#
_cell.length_a   1.000
_cell.length_b   1.000
_cell.length_c   1.000
_cell.angle_alpha   90.00
_cell.angle_beta   90.00
_cell.angle_gamma   90.00
#
_symmetry.space_group_name_H-M   'P 1'
#
loop_
_entity.id
_entity.type
_entity.pdbx_description
1 polymer ?
#
loop_
_entity_poly.entity_id
_entity_poly.type
_entity_poly.pdbx_seq_one_letter_code
_entity_poly.pdbx_strand_id
1 'polypeptide(L)'
;MTTTDSADWDARVAALWADDTVDDQARIARMHDLAAVAPHPALGSFEVGGAYDSGGHEAEAHVHYEAATASGLGAVDPDRAAQLVVQHASTLRNIGRVDDAITMLRDAPEHPSTGSAPKVFLALALHSAGRHDEALRVAIEAVEPTLPRYRRSVRAYAAALTER
;
A
#
# COMPACT_ATOMS: atom_id res chain seq x y z
N MET A 1 -17.80 -13.38 17.56
CA MET A 1 -17.05 -13.91 16.41
C MET A 1 -16.06 -14.93 16.94
N THR A 2 -16.10 -16.17 16.45
CA THR A 2 -15.09 -17.19 16.80
C THR A 2 -13.87 -17.07 15.88
N THR A 3 -12.73 -17.64 16.26
CA THR A 3 -11.54 -17.70 15.38
C THR A 3 -11.85 -18.39 14.05
N THR A 4 -12.76 -19.37 14.06
CA THR A 4 -13.23 -20.07 12.86
C THR A 4 -14.01 -19.15 11.92
N ASP A 5 -14.86 -18.27 12.44
CA ASP A 5 -15.61 -17.30 11.62
C ASP A 5 -14.66 -16.27 10.95
N SER A 6 -13.58 -15.88 11.63
CA SER A 6 -12.57 -14.99 11.06
C SER A 6 -11.80 -15.65 9.92
N ALA A 7 -11.38 -16.91 10.10
CA ALA A 7 -10.67 -17.66 9.07
C ALA A 7 -11.54 -17.94 7.84
N ASP A 8 -12.84 -18.19 8.03
CA ASP A 8 -13.79 -18.32 6.91
C ASP A 8 -13.93 -17.00 6.14
N TRP A 9 -14.02 -15.87 6.84
CA TRP A 9 -14.07 -14.55 6.20
C TRP A 9 -12.81 -14.25 5.38
N ASP A 10 -11.62 -14.46 5.96
CA ASP A 10 -10.35 -14.27 5.24
C ASP A 10 -10.25 -15.15 3.99
N ALA A 11 -10.70 -16.41 4.06
CA ALA A 11 -10.72 -17.31 2.92
C ALA A 11 -11.65 -16.83 1.80
N ARG A 12 -12.82 -16.28 2.14
CA ARG A 12 -13.78 -15.71 1.17
C ARG A 12 -13.24 -14.45 0.50
N VAL A 13 -12.58 -13.58 1.26
CA VAL A 13 -11.89 -12.39 0.73
C VAL A 13 -10.78 -12.81 -0.24
N ALA A 14 -9.92 -13.75 0.17
CA ALA A 14 -8.84 -14.25 -0.67
C ALA A 14 -9.36 -14.91 -1.96
N ALA A 15 -10.45 -15.68 -1.87
CA ALA A 15 -11.09 -16.30 -3.03
C ALA A 15 -11.63 -15.24 -4.01
N LEU A 16 -12.21 -14.15 -3.51
CA LEU A 16 -12.70 -13.06 -4.36
C LEU A 16 -11.55 -12.33 -5.06
N TRP A 17 -10.44 -12.09 -4.38
CA TRP A 17 -9.25 -11.48 -4.97
C TRP A 17 -8.57 -12.36 -6.03
N ALA A 18 -8.66 -13.68 -5.90
CA ALA A 18 -8.08 -14.64 -6.84
C ALA A 18 -8.99 -14.96 -8.05
N ASP A 19 -10.22 -14.45 -8.07
CA ASP A 19 -11.19 -14.73 -9.13
C ASP A 19 -11.05 -13.73 -10.29
N ASP A 20 -10.21 -14.09 -11.27
CA ASP A 20 -9.97 -13.32 -12.49
C ASP A 20 -11.21 -13.22 -13.42
N THR A 21 -12.30 -13.94 -13.11
CA THR A 21 -13.55 -13.86 -13.90
C THR A 21 -14.48 -12.75 -13.45
N VAL A 22 -14.20 -12.14 -12.29
CA VAL A 22 -14.99 -11.06 -11.70
C VAL A 22 -14.42 -9.71 -12.14
N ASP A 23 -15.22 -8.92 -12.84
CA ASP A 23 -14.87 -7.54 -13.19
C ASP A 23 -14.81 -6.62 -11.96
N ASP A 24 -14.21 -5.45 -12.13
CA ASP A 24 -13.94 -4.55 -11.00
C ASP A 24 -15.23 -4.05 -10.32
N GLN A 25 -16.29 -3.78 -11.07
CA GLN A 25 -17.56 -3.33 -10.51
C GLN A 25 -18.21 -4.42 -9.66
N ALA A 26 -18.21 -5.66 -10.14
CA ALA A 26 -18.71 -6.81 -9.39
C ALA A 26 -17.83 -7.11 -8.17
N ARG A 27 -16.50 -6.94 -8.28
CA ARG A 27 -15.57 -7.11 -7.16
C ARG A 27 -15.86 -6.11 -6.06
N ILE A 28 -16.01 -4.83 -6.39
CA ILE A 28 -16.36 -3.76 -5.44
C ILE A 28 -17.67 -4.09 -4.72
N ALA A 29 -18.73 -4.45 -5.46
CA ALA A 29 -20.02 -4.77 -4.86
C ALA A 29 -19.93 -5.96 -3.89
N ARG A 30 -19.27 -7.06 -4.30
CA ARG A 30 -19.09 -8.24 -3.44
C ARG A 30 -18.18 -7.96 -2.24
N MET A 31 -17.22 -7.05 -2.38
CA MET A 31 -16.34 -6.67 -1.28
C MET A 31 -17.09 -5.87 -0.21
N HIS A 32 -18.06 -5.03 -0.60
CA HIS A 32 -18.98 -4.40 0.35
C HIS A 32 -19.80 -5.42 1.15
N ASP A 33 -20.32 -6.45 0.48
CA ASP A 33 -21.07 -7.53 1.16
C ASP A 33 -20.18 -8.27 2.18
N LEU A 34 -18.91 -8.53 1.84
CA LEU A 34 -17.94 -9.13 2.76
C LEU A 34 -17.57 -8.18 3.90
N ALA A 35 -17.41 -6.89 3.64
CA ALA A 35 -17.11 -5.89 4.65
C ALA A 35 -18.22 -5.77 5.72
N ALA A 36 -19.49 -5.91 5.32
CA ALA A 36 -20.63 -5.86 6.23
C ALA A 36 -20.62 -6.96 7.30
N VAL A 37 -19.94 -8.08 7.02
CA VAL A 37 -19.81 -9.23 7.94
C VAL A 37 -18.37 -9.43 8.45
N ALA A 38 -17.50 -8.43 8.26
CA ALA A 38 -16.10 -8.54 8.65
C ALA A 38 -15.93 -8.70 10.17
N PRO A 39 -14.90 -9.44 10.62
CA PRO A 39 -14.53 -9.57 12.04
C PRO A 39 -14.27 -8.23 12.74
N HIS A 40 -13.85 -7.23 11.99
CA HIS A 40 -13.59 -5.88 12.47
C HIS A 40 -13.86 -4.86 11.36
N PRO A 41 -14.46 -3.68 11.65
CA PRO A 41 -14.74 -2.66 10.63
C PRO A 41 -13.49 -2.17 9.88
N ALA A 42 -12.34 -2.16 10.56
CA ALA A 42 -11.06 -1.80 9.94
C ALA A 42 -10.67 -2.75 8.79
N LEU A 43 -10.92 -4.06 8.95
CA LEU A 43 -10.60 -5.07 7.94
C LEU A 43 -11.53 -4.92 6.73
N GLY A 44 -12.84 -4.79 6.97
CA GLY A 44 -13.80 -4.57 5.89
C GLY A 44 -13.50 -3.29 5.10
N SER A 45 -13.16 -2.20 5.79
CA SER A 45 -12.81 -0.93 5.13
C SER A 45 -11.52 -1.04 4.31
N PHE A 46 -10.52 -1.79 4.80
CA PHE A 46 -9.29 -2.03 4.03
C PHE A 46 -9.55 -2.76 2.72
N GLU A 47 -10.32 -3.86 2.76
CA GLU A 47 -10.59 -4.66 1.56
C GLU A 47 -11.43 -3.90 0.54
N VAL A 48 -12.43 -3.12 0.99
CA VAL A 48 -13.23 -2.25 0.10
C VAL A 48 -12.36 -1.15 -0.51
N GLY A 49 -11.46 -0.55 0.28
CA GLY A 49 -10.48 0.41 -0.23
C GLY A 49 -9.62 -0.20 -1.34
N GLY A 50 -9.11 -1.42 -1.12
CA GLY A 50 -8.38 -2.20 -2.13
C GLY A 50 -9.20 -2.45 -3.39
N ALA A 51 -10.47 -2.83 -3.27
CA ALA A 51 -11.32 -3.09 -4.43
C ALA A 51 -11.55 -1.84 -5.29
N TYR A 52 -11.75 -0.68 -4.67
CA TYR A 52 -11.84 0.60 -5.39
C TYR A 52 -10.49 1.00 -6.02
N ASP A 53 -9.37 0.85 -5.30
CA ASP A 53 -8.03 1.18 -5.80
C ASP A 53 -7.69 0.33 -7.03
N SER A 54 -7.91 -0.99 -6.94
CA SER A 54 -7.74 -1.93 -8.06
C SER A 54 -8.66 -1.62 -9.25
N GLY A 55 -9.85 -1.07 -9.00
CA GLY A 55 -10.81 -0.71 -10.04
C GLY A 55 -10.61 0.69 -10.65
N GLY A 56 -9.56 1.43 -10.24
CA GLY A 56 -9.30 2.79 -10.73
C GLY A 56 -10.25 3.85 -10.19
N HIS A 57 -10.77 3.64 -8.98
CA HIS A 57 -11.66 4.55 -8.26
C HIS A 57 -10.94 5.12 -7.03
N GLU A 58 -9.86 5.87 -7.28
CA GLU A 58 -8.93 6.26 -6.21
C GLU A 58 -9.54 7.22 -5.17
N ALA A 59 -10.50 8.06 -5.57
CA ALA A 59 -11.17 8.95 -4.63
C ALA A 59 -12.00 8.18 -3.60
N GLU A 60 -12.71 7.15 -4.03
CA GLU A 60 -13.46 6.24 -3.16
C GLU A 60 -12.53 5.37 -2.33
N ALA A 61 -11.46 4.84 -2.93
CA ALA A 61 -10.44 4.06 -2.23
C ALA A 61 -9.84 4.84 -1.04
N HIS A 62 -9.51 6.11 -1.27
CA HIS A 62 -8.98 7.00 -0.24
C HIS A 62 -9.90 7.10 0.99
N VAL A 63 -11.21 7.27 0.80
CA VAL A 63 -12.20 7.35 1.88
C VAL A 63 -12.19 6.07 2.71
N HIS A 64 -12.12 4.92 2.06
CA HIS A 64 -12.13 3.62 2.73
C HIS A 64 -10.81 3.33 3.46
N TYR A 65 -9.66 3.70 2.91
CA TYR A 65 -8.38 3.59 3.61
C TYR A 65 -8.28 4.50 4.85
N GLU A 66 -8.83 5.72 4.78
CA GLU A 66 -8.95 6.58 5.96
C GLU A 66 -9.85 5.94 7.01
N ALA A 67 -10.99 5.36 6.62
CA ALA A 67 -11.89 4.67 7.53
C ALA A 67 -11.23 3.44 8.19
N ALA A 68 -10.45 2.67 7.43
CA ALA A 68 -9.69 1.54 7.96
C ALA A 68 -8.67 1.98 9.01
N THR A 69 -7.94 3.05 8.72
CA THR A 69 -6.93 3.64 9.62
C THR A 69 -7.58 4.19 10.88
N ALA A 70 -8.66 4.98 10.74
CA ALA A 70 -9.41 5.55 11.86
C ALA A 70 -10.05 4.47 12.75
N SER A 71 -10.41 3.33 12.16
CA SER A 71 -10.92 2.17 12.89
C SER A 71 -9.81 1.34 13.55
N GLY A 72 -8.54 1.75 13.46
CA GLY A 72 -7.43 1.11 14.18
C GLY A 72 -6.86 -0.13 13.49
N LEU A 73 -6.84 -0.19 12.15
CA LEU A 73 -6.29 -1.33 11.39
C LEU A 73 -4.92 -1.78 11.91
N GLY A 74 -4.01 -0.85 12.22
CA GLY A 74 -2.67 -1.18 12.73
C GLY A 74 -2.65 -1.97 14.05
N ALA A 75 -3.67 -1.85 14.89
CA ALA A 75 -3.77 -2.64 16.11
C ALA A 75 -4.42 -4.02 15.88
N VAL A 76 -5.24 -4.13 14.83
CA VAL A 76 -6.02 -5.34 14.51
C VAL A 76 -5.22 -6.29 13.63
N ASP A 77 -4.58 -5.75 12.59
CA ASP A 77 -3.83 -6.50 11.58
C ASP A 77 -2.67 -5.63 11.07
N PRO A 78 -1.48 -5.73 11.71
CA PRO A 78 -0.29 -4.99 11.33
C PRO A 78 0.18 -5.28 9.89
N ASP A 79 -0.04 -6.50 9.40
CA ASP A 79 0.38 -6.92 8.07
C ASP A 79 -0.44 -6.19 7.00
N ARG A 80 -1.77 -6.15 7.15
CA ARG A 80 -2.65 -5.35 6.29
C ARG A 80 -2.42 -3.85 6.45
N ALA A 81 -2.11 -3.37 7.65
CA ALA A 81 -1.79 -1.95 7.87
C ALA A 81 -0.53 -1.53 7.09
N ALA A 82 0.51 -2.37 7.05
CA ALA A 82 1.69 -2.11 6.23
C ALA A 82 1.35 -2.09 4.73
N GLN A 83 0.50 -3.01 4.27
CA GLN A 83 0.02 -3.03 2.88
C GLN A 83 -0.83 -1.79 2.55
N LEU A 84 -1.69 -1.34 3.48
CA LEU A 84 -2.53 -0.15 3.33
C LEU A 84 -1.67 1.07 3.05
N VAL A 85 -0.57 1.25 3.79
CA VAL A 85 0.34 2.40 3.60
C VAL A 85 0.86 2.49 2.17
N VAL A 86 1.24 1.36 1.56
CA VAL A 86 1.72 1.33 0.17
C VAL A 86 0.60 1.65 -0.82
N GLN A 87 -0.56 1.00 -0.66
CA GLN A 87 -1.72 1.19 -1.54
C GLN A 87 -2.24 2.63 -1.45
N HIS A 88 -2.57 3.08 -0.23
CA HIS A 88 -3.13 4.40 0.01
C HIS A 88 -2.19 5.53 -0.44
N ALA A 89 -0.88 5.40 -0.27
CA ALA A 89 0.05 6.39 -0.80
C ALA A 89 0.07 6.41 -2.34
N SER A 90 -0.07 5.26 -3.01
CA SER A 90 -0.24 5.20 -4.47
C SER A 90 -1.53 5.89 -4.90
N THR A 91 -2.64 5.60 -4.22
CA THR A 91 -3.94 6.26 -4.40
C THR A 91 -3.83 7.78 -4.25
N LEU A 92 -3.21 8.26 -3.18
CA LEU A 92 -2.97 9.69 -2.91
C LEU A 92 -2.17 10.35 -4.04
N ARG A 93 -1.11 9.69 -4.53
CA ARG A 93 -0.32 10.17 -5.67
C ARG A 93 -1.19 10.30 -6.94
N ASN A 94 -2.02 9.30 -7.23
CA ASN A 94 -2.85 9.29 -8.43
C ASN A 94 -3.93 10.39 -8.41
N ILE A 95 -4.47 10.74 -7.23
CA ILE A 95 -5.43 11.86 -7.09
C ILE A 95 -4.76 13.23 -6.89
N GLY A 96 -3.44 13.34 -7.11
CA GLY A 96 -2.70 14.60 -7.05
C GLY A 96 -2.29 15.06 -5.65
N ARG A 97 -2.57 14.29 -4.59
CA ARG A 97 -2.12 14.54 -3.21
C ARG A 97 -0.69 14.02 -2.99
N VAL A 98 0.23 14.49 -3.83
CA VAL A 98 1.60 13.94 -3.91
C VAL A 98 2.40 14.15 -2.63
N ASP A 99 2.29 15.31 -1.97
CA ASP A 99 3.03 15.58 -0.73
C ASP A 99 2.55 14.71 0.44
N ASP A 100 1.25 14.39 0.48
CA ASP A 100 0.68 13.48 1.48
C ASP A 100 1.19 12.05 1.25
N ALA A 101 1.25 11.61 0.00
CA ALA A 101 1.84 10.31 -0.36
C ALA A 101 3.32 10.22 0.08
N ILE A 102 4.11 11.27 -0.17
CA ILE A 102 5.52 11.35 0.24
C ILE A 102 5.65 11.27 1.76
N THR A 103 4.82 12.03 2.50
CA THR A 103 4.84 12.04 3.97
C THR A 103 4.51 10.66 4.53
N MET A 104 3.41 10.07 4.06
CA MET A 104 2.98 8.72 4.47
C MET A 104 4.06 7.66 4.22
N LEU A 105 4.74 7.69 3.08
CA LEU A 105 5.77 6.70 2.72
C LEU A 105 7.10 6.91 3.45
N ARG A 106 7.41 8.14 3.88
CA ARG A 106 8.58 8.41 4.73
C ARG A 106 8.40 7.90 6.15
N ASP A 107 7.17 7.99 6.66
CA ASP A 107 6.82 7.55 8.01
C ASP A 107 6.52 6.04 8.07
N ALA A 108 6.46 5.37 6.91
CA ALA A 108 6.21 3.94 6.79
C ALA A 108 7.32 3.11 7.45
N PRO A 109 7.03 2.31 8.50
CA PRO A 109 8.03 1.43 9.09
C PRO A 109 8.41 0.30 8.13
N GLU A 110 9.62 -0.24 8.29
CA GLU A 110 9.97 -1.50 7.62
C GLU A 110 9.09 -2.63 8.17
N HIS A 111 8.49 -3.40 7.26
CA HIS A 111 7.59 -4.49 7.61
C HIS A 111 7.83 -5.72 6.73
N PRO A 112 7.88 -6.95 7.27
CA PRO A 112 8.14 -8.16 6.49
C PRO A 112 7.16 -8.38 5.33
N SER A 113 5.88 -8.01 5.50
CA SER A 113 4.85 -8.17 4.46
C SER A 113 5.05 -7.28 3.24
N THR A 114 5.78 -6.17 3.37
CA THR A 114 5.98 -5.20 2.28
C THR A 114 7.44 -5.03 1.86
N GLY A 115 8.40 -5.44 2.69
CA GLY A 115 9.83 -5.30 2.41
C GLY A 115 10.20 -3.87 1.99
N SER A 116 10.90 -3.74 0.85
CA SER A 116 11.31 -2.44 0.29
C SER A 116 10.20 -1.69 -0.47
N ALA A 117 8.97 -2.21 -0.55
CA ALA A 117 7.91 -1.59 -1.34
C ALA A 117 7.64 -0.11 -0.97
N PRO A 118 7.56 0.29 0.32
CA PRO A 118 7.38 1.71 0.67
C PRO A 118 8.47 2.63 0.07
N LYS A 119 9.73 2.18 0.04
CA LYS A 119 10.84 2.95 -0.57
C LYS A 119 10.65 3.09 -2.09
N VAL A 120 10.22 2.02 -2.76
CA VAL A 120 9.94 2.06 -4.21
C VAL A 120 8.80 3.03 -4.52
N PHE A 121 7.70 2.96 -3.77
CA PHE A 121 6.58 3.89 -3.96
C PHE A 121 6.95 5.33 -3.58
N LEU A 122 7.84 5.53 -2.60
CA LEU A 122 8.36 6.85 -2.24
C LEU A 122 9.14 7.45 -3.41
N ALA A 123 9.98 6.67 -4.08
CA ALA A 123 10.67 7.11 -5.29
C ALA A 123 9.69 7.56 -6.38
N LEU A 124 8.58 6.83 -6.60
CA LEU A 124 7.55 7.21 -7.58
C LEU A 124 6.82 8.52 -7.19
N ALA A 125 6.52 8.70 -5.90
CA ALA A 125 5.89 9.92 -5.40
C ALA A 125 6.85 11.13 -5.53
N LEU A 126 8.12 10.97 -5.14
CA LEU A 126 9.17 11.98 -5.32
C LEU A 126 9.37 12.35 -6.79
N HIS A 127 9.36 11.36 -7.69
CA HIS A 127 9.43 11.60 -9.12
C HIS A 127 8.24 12.43 -9.62
N SER A 128 7.03 12.11 -9.17
CA SER A 128 5.81 12.87 -9.51
C SER A 128 5.88 14.32 -9.00
N ALA A 129 6.59 14.58 -7.90
CA ALA A 129 6.87 15.92 -7.37
C ALA A 129 8.04 16.64 -8.07
N GLY A 130 8.66 16.05 -9.10
CA GLY A 130 9.83 16.63 -9.78
C GLY A 130 11.16 16.51 -9.03
N ARG A 131 11.19 15.78 -7.91
CA ARG A 131 12.38 15.55 -7.06
C ARG A 131 13.20 14.37 -7.59
N HIS A 132 13.61 14.46 -8.86
CA HIS A 132 14.16 13.32 -9.62
C HIS A 132 15.44 12.73 -9.03
N ASP A 133 16.38 13.56 -8.57
CA ASP A 133 17.64 13.09 -7.97
C ASP A 133 17.40 12.28 -6.69
N GLU A 134 16.48 12.76 -5.84
CA GLU A 134 16.08 12.07 -4.61
C GLU A 134 15.30 10.80 -4.90
N ALA A 135 14.40 10.82 -5.89
CA ALA A 135 13.67 9.64 -6.34
C ALA A 135 14.62 8.53 -6.78
N LEU A 136 15.61 8.86 -7.63
CA LEU A 136 16.60 7.90 -8.12
C LEU A 136 17.47 7.36 -6.97
N ARG A 137 17.88 8.24 -6.03
CA ARG A 137 18.61 7.84 -4.84
C ARG A 137 17.83 6.80 -4.03
N VAL A 138 16.57 7.08 -3.70
CA VAL A 138 15.71 6.17 -2.91
C VAL A 138 15.53 4.82 -3.62
N ALA A 139 15.32 4.82 -4.94
CA ALA A 139 15.19 3.59 -5.72
C ALA A 139 16.47 2.74 -5.69
N ILE A 140 17.65 3.37 -5.82
CA ILE A 140 18.94 2.66 -5.73
C ILE A 140 19.14 2.08 -4.33
N GLU A 141 18.88 2.86 -3.28
CA GLU A 141 19.00 2.42 -1.89
C GLU A 141 18.03 1.26 -1.55
N ALA A 142 16.87 1.20 -2.20
CA ALA A 142 15.92 0.10 -2.07
C ALA A 142 16.42 -1.21 -2.71
N VAL A 143 17.10 -1.13 -3.87
CA VAL A 143 17.59 -2.29 -4.62
C VAL A 143 18.95 -2.77 -4.11
N GLU A 144 19.80 -1.87 -3.60
CA GLU A 144 21.18 -2.16 -3.19
C GLU A 144 21.35 -3.40 -2.29
N PRO A 145 20.51 -3.64 -1.26
CA PRO A 145 20.64 -4.80 -0.39
C PRO A 145 20.50 -6.15 -1.12
N THR A 146 19.82 -6.16 -2.28
CA THR A 146 19.59 -7.36 -3.10
C THR A 146 20.76 -7.68 -4.03
N LEU A 147 21.68 -6.75 -4.25
CA LEU A 147 22.76 -6.92 -5.22
C LEU A 147 23.79 -7.95 -4.72
N PRO A 148 24.25 -8.90 -5.55
CA PRO A 148 25.31 -9.84 -5.16
C PRO A 148 26.71 -9.19 -5.13
N ARG A 149 26.91 -8.05 -5.82
CA ARG A 149 28.17 -7.31 -5.93
C ARG A 149 27.92 -5.82 -6.19
N TYR A 150 28.97 -4.99 -6.14
CA TYR A 150 28.95 -3.53 -6.41
C TYR A 150 28.16 -2.65 -5.42
N ARG A 151 27.72 -3.21 -4.29
CA ARG A 151 27.05 -2.50 -3.19
C ARG A 151 27.69 -1.17 -2.80
N ARG A 152 29.00 -1.18 -2.53
CA ARG A 152 29.77 0.03 -2.20
C ARG A 152 29.66 1.10 -3.29
N SER A 153 29.81 0.73 -4.56
CA SER A 153 29.78 1.68 -5.67
C SER A 153 28.39 2.30 -5.84
N VAL A 154 27.33 1.49 -5.80
CA VAL A 154 25.96 2.02 -5.96
C VAL A 154 25.55 2.92 -4.79
N ARG A 155 25.99 2.63 -3.55
CA ARG A 155 25.79 3.53 -2.41
C ARG A 155 26.46 4.89 -2.63
N ALA A 156 27.68 4.90 -3.16
CA ALA A 156 28.39 6.15 -3.45
C ALA A 156 27.69 6.96 -4.55
N TYR A 157 27.23 6.32 -5.62
CA TYR A 157 26.45 7.00 -6.67
C TYR A 157 25.11 7.53 -6.16
N ALA A 158 24.40 6.77 -5.32
CA ALA A 158 23.14 7.21 -4.72
C ALA A 158 23.33 8.45 -3.85
N ALA A 159 24.37 8.49 -3.01
CA ALA A 159 24.67 9.64 -2.17
C ALA A 159 24.96 10.91 -2.99
N ALA A 160 25.78 10.77 -4.04
CA ALA A 160 26.20 11.87 -4.91
C ALA A 160 25.03 12.57 -5.65
N LEU A 161 23.88 11.92 -5.81
CA LEU A 161 22.70 12.53 -6.46
C LEU A 161 22.15 13.73 -5.68
N THR A 162 22.32 13.74 -4.35
CA THR A 162 21.74 14.76 -3.46
C THR A 162 22.77 15.60 -2.72
N GLU A 163 24.06 15.30 -2.89
CA GLU A 163 25.17 16.08 -2.36
C GLU A 163 25.48 17.23 -3.32
N ARG A 164 24.82 18.38 -3.13
CA ARG A 164 25.17 19.65 -3.78
C ARG A 164 25.26 20.77 -2.76
#